data_AF-A0A1G2Y849-F1
#
_entry.id   AF-A0A1G2Y849-F1
#
_cell.length_a   1.000
_cell.length_b   1.000
_cell.length_c   1.000
_cell.angle_alpha   90.00
_cell.angle_beta   90.00
_cell.angle_gamma   90.00
#
_symmetry.space_group_name_H-M   'P 1'
#
loop_
_entity.id
_entity.type
_entity.pdbx_description
1 polymer ?
#
loop_
_entity_poly.entity_id
_entity_poly.type
_entity_poly.pdbx_seq_one_letter_code
_entity_poly.pdbx_strand_id
1 'polypeptide(L)'
;MGAIVWVLFFCTWAGAILNHPGYEPPAELRPNNEVVGVWSYNASFCVISPKWIITTRHQNTFPDNNEITIGNKKYKCIYSPKWVGGPAGNSDIRLIRLRGTDGTEPNLKFAPAYEGPEDEIGKEMAAGGCGVGWAENKYDNENRPYGYIWGGNNRAWRWCTNKIEWAEDANTLAGYTSAIVRADFDGIGIEGTGYTDYEGVCAMYDSGSGWFIQVGNEWKLVGVTRSVAHFYDGQNRYSLFANPGSKPNRQDPYLPAQRMDAVRVSTYAGWINSIISEDCGGIDGDLNGPCSVDMGDFAQLAKKWLVTGCAMSNNFCGGADVNRDAYVNLKDVYLMCINWLESSENQFIIPVP
;
A
#
# COMPACT_ATOMS: atom_id res chain seq x y z
N MET A 1 -16.74 57.66 -0.18
CA MET A 1 -17.23 56.27 -0.14
C MET A 1 -16.31 55.44 -1.04
N GLY A 2 -15.27 54.83 -0.47
CA GLY A 2 -14.32 53.99 -1.20
C GLY A 2 -14.62 52.52 -0.91
N ALA A 3 -14.96 51.75 -1.93
CA ALA A 3 -15.22 50.33 -1.80
C ALA A 3 -13.89 49.58 -1.68
N ILE A 4 -13.69 48.91 -0.54
CA ILE A 4 -12.63 47.91 -0.36
C ILE A 4 -13.14 46.61 -0.97
N VAL A 5 -12.56 46.22 -2.11
CA VAL A 5 -12.80 44.92 -2.72
C VAL A 5 -11.89 43.92 -2.01
N TRP A 6 -12.48 43.07 -1.17
CA TRP A 6 -11.82 41.87 -0.67
C TRP A 6 -11.77 40.83 -1.78
N VAL A 7 -10.62 40.70 -2.45
CA VAL A 7 -10.34 39.53 -3.28
C VAL A 7 -9.93 38.40 -2.34
N LEU A 8 -10.90 37.53 -2.02
CA LEU A 8 -10.62 36.25 -1.36
C LEU A 8 -9.94 35.34 -2.39
N PHE A 9 -8.60 35.32 -2.37
CA PHE A 9 -7.84 34.22 -2.97
C PHE A 9 -8.07 32.98 -2.11
N PHE A 10 -8.94 32.08 -2.58
CA PHE A 10 -8.94 30.70 -2.09
C PHE A 10 -7.68 30.02 -2.64
N CYS A 11 -6.61 29.99 -1.85
CA CYS A 11 -5.48 29.10 -2.13
C CYS A 11 -6.00 27.66 -1.99
N THR A 12 -6.24 26.98 -3.11
CA THR A 12 -6.52 25.55 -3.11
C THR A 12 -5.30 24.80 -2.60
N TRP A 13 -5.53 23.85 -1.70
CA TRP A 13 -4.50 23.13 -0.98
C TRP A 13 -3.90 22.08 -1.92
N ALA A 14 -2.61 22.24 -2.24
CA ALA A 14 -1.86 21.33 -3.08
C ALA A 14 -1.41 20.09 -2.27
N GLY A 15 -1.75 18.89 -2.75
CA GLY A 15 -1.37 17.59 -2.16
C GLY A 15 -1.10 16.50 -3.20
N ALA A 16 -0.40 15.43 -2.77
CA ALA A 16 0.00 14.10 -3.31
C ALA A 16 -0.68 13.55 -4.58
N ILE A 17 -0.30 12.36 -5.09
CA ILE A 17 -0.88 11.66 -6.26
C ILE A 17 -1.65 12.58 -7.23
N LEU A 18 -1.06 12.80 -8.40
CA LEU A 18 -1.51 13.86 -9.28
C LEU A 18 -2.62 13.34 -10.18
N ASN A 19 -3.84 13.64 -9.75
CA ASN A 19 -5.06 13.21 -10.39
C ASN A 19 -5.30 13.94 -11.70
N HIS A 20 -5.78 13.17 -12.65
CA HIS A 20 -6.45 13.63 -13.84
C HIS A 20 -7.73 12.81 -14.05
N PRO A 21 -8.92 13.44 -13.97
CA PRO A 21 -9.17 14.87 -13.79
C PRO A 21 -8.85 15.32 -12.35
N GLY A 22 -8.82 16.63 -12.09
CA GLY A 22 -8.38 17.21 -10.81
C GLY A 22 -9.27 16.93 -9.58
N TYR A 23 -10.02 15.83 -9.59
CA TYR A 23 -10.82 15.32 -8.48
C TYR A 23 -10.44 13.86 -8.18
N GLU A 24 -10.84 13.35 -7.01
CA GLU A 24 -10.51 12.00 -6.55
C GLU A 24 -11.58 10.99 -6.97
N PRO A 25 -11.22 9.70 -7.12
CA PRO A 25 -12.19 8.64 -7.27
C PRO A 25 -13.15 8.61 -6.06
N PRO A 26 -14.43 8.29 -6.30
CA PRO A 26 -15.42 8.16 -5.25
C PRO A 26 -15.08 6.98 -4.34
N ALA A 27 -15.69 6.92 -3.16
CA ALA A 27 -15.29 6.00 -2.10
C ALA A 27 -15.45 4.51 -2.46
N GLU A 28 -16.30 4.17 -3.42
CA GLU A 28 -16.49 2.82 -3.94
C GLU A 28 -15.33 2.34 -4.84
N LEU A 29 -14.54 3.27 -5.41
CA LEU A 29 -13.41 2.96 -6.29
C LEU A 29 -12.06 2.99 -5.56
N ARG A 30 -12.06 3.01 -4.23
CA ARG A 30 -10.83 3.06 -3.42
C ARG A 30 -11.06 2.51 -2.01
N PRO A 31 -10.02 2.10 -1.28
CA PRO A 31 -10.16 1.74 0.12
C PRO A 31 -10.34 2.97 1.02
N ASN A 32 -10.53 2.72 2.32
CA ASN A 32 -10.68 3.78 3.33
C ASN A 32 -9.42 4.66 3.42
N ASN A 33 -9.57 5.98 3.60
CA ASN A 33 -8.44 6.90 3.76
C ASN A 33 -7.45 6.50 4.87
N GLU A 34 -7.93 5.86 5.94
CA GLU A 34 -7.10 5.44 7.07
C GLU A 34 -6.11 4.32 6.74
N VAL A 35 -6.25 3.66 5.58
CA VAL A 35 -5.28 2.62 5.14
C VAL A 35 -4.00 3.20 4.58
N VAL A 36 -3.92 4.52 4.34
CA VAL A 36 -2.73 5.23 3.87
C VAL A 36 -2.41 6.36 4.85
N GLY A 37 -1.13 6.57 5.14
CA GLY A 37 -0.71 7.64 6.03
C GLY A 37 0.61 8.28 5.65
N VAL A 38 0.96 9.34 6.36
CA VAL A 38 2.18 10.13 6.11
C VAL A 38 3.35 9.56 6.90
N TRP A 39 4.42 9.16 6.21
CA TRP A 39 5.68 8.80 6.83
C TRP A 39 6.57 10.05 6.95
N SER A 40 6.55 10.66 8.14
CA SER A 40 7.34 11.87 8.42
C SER A 40 7.01 13.02 7.45
N TYR A 41 8.01 13.70 6.90
CA TYR A 41 7.84 14.84 5.99
C TYR A 41 8.11 14.50 4.50
N ASN A 42 8.44 13.24 4.18
CA ASN A 42 8.98 12.90 2.85
C ASN A 42 8.55 11.54 2.27
N ALA A 43 7.53 10.89 2.85
CA ALA A 43 7.04 9.61 2.37
C ALA A 43 5.61 9.31 2.85
N SER A 44 5.11 8.16 2.42
CA SER A 44 3.83 7.58 2.83
C SER A 44 4.03 6.18 3.42
N PHE A 45 2.97 5.58 3.95
CA PHE A 45 2.90 4.17 4.33
C PHE A 45 1.48 3.64 4.11
N CYS A 46 1.33 2.31 4.14
CA CYS A 46 0.04 1.63 4.07
C CYS A 46 -0.19 0.75 5.30
N VAL A 47 -1.43 0.68 5.79
CA VAL A 47 -1.84 -0.22 6.87
C VAL A 47 -2.26 -1.56 6.27
N ILE A 48 -1.56 -2.63 6.65
CA ILE A 48 -1.74 -3.98 6.08
C ILE A 48 -2.30 -5.00 7.07
N SER A 49 -2.35 -4.67 8.35
CA SER A 49 -3.09 -5.42 9.37
C SER A 49 -3.45 -4.48 10.52
N PRO A 50 -4.26 -4.91 11.52
CA PRO A 50 -4.68 -4.05 12.62
C PRO A 50 -3.52 -3.36 13.36
N LYS A 51 -2.32 -3.93 13.31
CA LYS A 51 -1.14 -3.49 14.07
C LYS A 51 0.07 -3.18 13.20
N TRP A 52 -0.01 -3.36 11.89
CA TRP A 52 1.17 -3.33 11.02
C TRP A 52 0.99 -2.39 9.84
N ILE A 53 2.08 -1.70 9.52
CA ILE A 53 2.19 -0.92 8.29
C ILE A 53 3.35 -1.43 7.44
N ILE A 54 3.27 -1.10 6.16
CA ILE A 54 4.30 -1.31 5.15
C ILE A 54 4.67 0.02 4.52
N THR A 55 5.95 0.18 4.20
CA THR A 55 6.47 1.30 3.40
C THR A 55 7.74 0.85 2.69
N THR A 56 8.34 1.73 1.89
CA THR A 56 9.64 1.46 1.28
C THR A 56 10.79 1.70 2.26
N ARG A 57 11.97 1.20 1.93
CA ARG A 57 13.16 1.26 2.79
C ARG A 57 14.06 2.44 2.45
N HIS A 58 14.13 2.83 1.17
CA HIS A 58 15.11 3.79 0.65
C HIS A 58 15.04 5.18 1.29
N GLN A 59 13.92 5.56 1.92
CA GLN A 59 13.81 6.82 2.65
C GLN A 59 14.95 6.97 3.66
N ASN A 60 15.37 5.85 4.27
CA ASN A 60 16.39 5.78 5.32
C ASN A 60 16.16 6.75 6.50
N THR A 61 14.95 7.33 6.58
CA THR A 61 14.48 8.20 7.64
C THR A 61 13.42 7.47 8.44
N PHE A 62 13.41 7.74 9.74
CA PHE A 62 12.36 7.32 10.64
C PHE A 62 11.51 8.55 11.00
N PRO A 63 10.23 8.37 11.38
CA PRO A 63 9.39 9.46 11.82
C PRO A 63 9.92 10.08 13.11
N ASP A 64 9.68 11.38 13.28
CA ASP A 64 10.08 12.11 14.48
C ASP A 64 9.47 11.47 15.73
N ASN A 65 10.26 11.39 16.80
CA ASN A 65 9.89 10.73 18.06
C ASN A 65 9.44 9.27 17.91
N ASN A 66 9.76 8.67 16.76
CA ASN A 66 9.35 7.34 16.40
C ASN A 66 7.82 7.16 16.41
N GLU A 67 7.10 8.21 15.99
CA GLU A 67 5.64 8.27 15.97
C GLU A 67 5.09 8.54 14.57
N ILE A 68 3.98 7.89 14.24
CA ILE A 68 3.16 8.22 13.08
C ILE A 68 1.75 8.61 13.53
N THR A 69 1.00 9.25 12.63
CA THR A 69 -0.42 9.58 12.85
C THR A 69 -1.27 8.87 11.81
N ILE A 70 -2.30 8.17 12.26
CA ILE A 70 -3.35 7.57 11.41
C ILE A 70 -4.69 8.15 11.89
N GLY A 71 -5.42 8.78 10.98
CA GLY A 71 -6.57 9.62 11.33
C GLY A 71 -6.15 10.70 12.33
N ASN A 72 -6.73 10.67 13.54
CA ASN A 72 -6.44 11.62 14.61
C ASN A 72 -5.65 11.00 15.78
N LYS A 73 -5.16 9.75 15.65
CA LYS A 73 -4.45 9.03 16.72
C LYS A 73 -2.98 8.84 16.35
N LYS A 74 -2.12 8.93 17.36
CA LYS A 74 -0.68 8.69 17.25
C LYS A 74 -0.33 7.27 17.66
N TYR A 75 0.69 6.73 17.01
CA TYR A 75 1.21 5.38 17.24
C TYR A 75 2.72 5.40 17.30
N LYS A 76 3.29 4.63 18.23
CA LYS A 76 4.72 4.34 18.29
C LYS A 76 5.06 3.25 17.29
N CYS A 77 6.14 3.47 16.54
CA CYS A 77 6.68 2.47 15.62
C CYS A 77 7.65 1.54 16.36
N ILE A 78 7.52 0.25 16.14
CA ILE A 78 8.41 -0.80 16.64
C ILE A 78 9.12 -1.38 15.42
N TYR A 79 10.44 -1.58 15.53
CA TYR A 79 11.27 -2.05 14.41
C TYR A 79 11.97 -3.35 14.76
N SER A 80 12.22 -4.13 13.72
CA SER A 80 13.14 -5.25 13.76
C SER A 80 13.92 -5.32 12.45
N PRO A 81 15.22 -5.61 12.48
CA PRO A 81 16.00 -5.89 11.27
C PRO A 81 15.42 -7.04 10.42
N LYS A 82 14.68 -7.98 11.03
CA LYS A 82 14.02 -9.09 10.33
C LYS A 82 12.86 -8.66 9.42
N TRP A 83 12.35 -7.45 9.61
CA TRP A 83 11.16 -6.94 8.92
C TRP A 83 11.51 -6.05 7.72
N VAL A 84 12.74 -6.15 7.21
CA VAL A 84 13.28 -5.25 6.20
C VAL A 84 13.84 -6.06 5.04
N GLY A 85 13.45 -5.69 3.82
CA GLY A 85 14.07 -6.16 2.59
C GLY A 85 13.55 -7.49 2.03
N GLY A 86 12.45 -8.02 2.56
CA GLY A 86 11.91 -9.30 2.12
C GLY A 86 12.79 -10.50 2.51
N PRO A 87 12.48 -11.71 2.02
CA PRO A 87 13.24 -12.93 2.33
C PRO A 87 14.73 -12.85 2.01
N ALA A 88 15.08 -12.16 0.91
CA ALA A 88 16.47 -11.99 0.46
C ALA A 88 17.17 -10.79 1.11
N GLY A 89 16.46 -9.96 1.88
CA GLY A 89 17.01 -8.83 2.63
C GLY A 89 17.43 -7.59 1.81
N ASN A 90 17.25 -7.60 0.48
CA ASN A 90 17.70 -6.50 -0.40
C ASN A 90 16.58 -5.73 -1.12
N SER A 91 15.32 -6.09 -0.91
CA SER A 91 14.20 -5.39 -1.55
C SER A 91 13.88 -4.05 -0.88
N ASP A 92 13.23 -3.16 -1.60
CA ASP A 92 12.90 -1.81 -1.13
C ASP A 92 11.58 -1.78 -0.34
N ILE A 93 11.47 -2.68 0.62
CA ILE A 93 10.25 -2.92 1.39
C ILE A 93 10.59 -3.04 2.86
N ARG A 94 9.73 -2.54 3.73
CA ARG A 94 9.86 -2.73 5.17
C ARG A 94 8.50 -2.78 5.85
N LEU A 95 8.42 -3.60 6.89
CA LEU A 95 7.28 -3.65 7.80
C LEU A 95 7.63 -2.95 9.11
N ILE A 96 6.63 -2.30 9.70
CA ILE A 96 6.73 -1.67 11.00
C ILE A 96 5.51 -2.10 11.81
N ARG A 97 5.77 -2.58 13.02
CA ARG A 97 4.70 -2.85 13.99
C ARG A 97 4.35 -1.57 14.73
N LEU A 98 3.08 -1.37 15.02
CA LEU A 98 2.57 -0.21 15.72
C LEU A 98 2.11 -0.56 17.12
N ARG A 99 2.21 0.42 18.03
CA ARG A 99 1.62 0.38 19.37
C ARG A 99 1.01 1.74 19.69
N GLY A 100 -0.09 1.77 20.43
CA GLY A 100 -0.63 3.01 20.99
C GLY A 100 0.43 3.75 21.83
N THR A 101 0.40 5.07 21.83
CA THR A 101 1.32 5.88 22.66
C THR A 101 1.12 5.66 24.16
N ASP A 102 -0.04 5.15 24.54
CA ASP A 102 -0.43 4.70 25.89
C ASP A 102 -0.07 3.22 26.16
N GLY A 103 0.55 2.52 25.21
CA GLY A 103 0.88 1.11 25.31
C GLY A 103 -0.23 0.15 24.88
N THR A 104 -1.38 0.64 24.42
CA THR A 104 -2.48 -0.20 23.93
C THR A 104 -2.17 -0.82 22.56
N GLU A 105 -2.79 -1.95 22.24
CA GLU A 105 -2.71 -2.53 20.91
C GLU A 105 -3.60 -1.75 19.92
N PRO A 106 -3.13 -1.44 18.70
CA PRO A 106 -3.96 -0.84 17.67
C PRO A 106 -4.96 -1.82 17.06
N ASN A 107 -6.14 -1.29 16.70
CA ASN A 107 -7.14 -1.96 15.84
C ASN A 107 -7.42 -1.08 14.62
N LEU A 108 -6.50 -1.08 13.67
CA LEU A 108 -6.55 -0.20 12.52
C LEU A 108 -7.42 -0.77 11.40
N LYS A 109 -8.08 0.10 10.64
CA LYS A 109 -8.58 -0.29 9.32
C LYS A 109 -7.39 -0.56 8.40
N PHE A 110 -7.46 -1.63 7.63
CA PHE A 110 -6.34 -2.09 6.82
C PHE A 110 -6.79 -2.63 5.47
N ALA A 111 -5.84 -2.74 4.54
CA ALA A 111 -5.97 -3.50 3.30
C ALA A 111 -4.82 -4.54 3.29
N PRO A 112 -5.10 -5.83 3.47
CA PRO A 112 -4.04 -6.83 3.62
C PRO A 112 -3.28 -7.03 2.31
N ALA A 113 -2.12 -7.68 2.42
CA ALA A 113 -1.30 -8.01 1.27
C ALA A 113 -2.09 -8.83 0.24
N TYR A 114 -1.91 -8.51 -1.03
CA TYR A 114 -2.44 -9.33 -2.12
C TYR A 114 -1.63 -10.63 -2.23
N GLU A 115 -2.32 -11.77 -2.26
CA GLU A 115 -1.72 -13.11 -2.34
C GLU A 115 -1.99 -13.81 -3.69
N GLY A 116 -2.66 -13.14 -4.62
CA GLY A 116 -3.09 -13.78 -5.85
C GLY A 116 -1.93 -14.20 -6.76
N PRO A 117 -2.13 -15.24 -7.58
CA PRO A 117 -1.08 -15.89 -8.37
C PRO A 117 -0.71 -15.06 -9.60
N GLU A 118 -0.04 -13.94 -9.38
CA GLU A 118 0.56 -13.12 -10.43
C GLU A 118 -0.40 -12.56 -11.49
N ASP A 119 -1.70 -12.57 -11.20
CA ASP A 119 -2.78 -12.13 -12.07
C ASP A 119 -3.14 -10.65 -11.87
N GLU A 120 -2.20 -9.85 -11.35
CA GLU A 120 -2.40 -8.41 -11.15
C GLU A 120 -2.31 -7.62 -12.46
N ILE A 121 -1.60 -8.14 -13.46
CA ILE A 121 -1.50 -7.52 -14.79
C ILE A 121 -2.89 -7.46 -15.45
N GLY A 122 -3.22 -6.28 -15.96
CA GLY A 122 -4.49 -5.96 -16.60
C GLY A 122 -5.59 -5.49 -15.64
N LYS A 123 -5.37 -5.55 -14.32
CA LYS A 123 -6.36 -5.08 -13.34
C LYS A 123 -6.31 -3.58 -13.16
N GLU A 124 -7.47 -2.98 -13.03
CA GLU A 124 -7.60 -1.63 -12.50
C GLU A 124 -7.22 -1.62 -11.02
N MET A 125 -6.55 -0.55 -10.61
CA MET A 125 -6.11 -0.32 -9.25
C MET A 125 -6.48 1.10 -8.80
N ALA A 126 -6.67 1.25 -7.50
CA ALA A 126 -6.64 2.55 -6.83
C ALA A 126 -5.25 2.78 -6.27
N ALA A 127 -4.64 3.93 -6.51
CA ALA A 127 -3.39 4.34 -5.87
C ALA A 127 -3.66 5.48 -4.88
N GLY A 128 -3.10 5.38 -3.67
CA GLY A 128 -3.31 6.34 -2.58
C GLY A 128 -2.01 6.75 -1.89
N GLY A 129 -1.79 8.05 -1.69
CA GLY A 129 -0.53 8.60 -1.20
C GLY A 129 -0.63 9.99 -0.56
N CYS A 130 0.49 10.43 0.03
CA CYS A 130 0.64 11.69 0.76
C CYS A 130 1.85 12.54 0.30
N GLY A 131 2.32 12.38 -0.93
CA GLY A 131 3.35 13.20 -1.56
C GLY A 131 3.05 14.71 -1.65
N VAL A 132 4.01 15.47 -2.17
CA VAL A 132 3.80 16.89 -2.51
C VAL A 132 2.90 17.02 -3.73
N GLY A 133 2.01 18.00 -3.67
CA GLY A 133 1.00 18.18 -4.69
C GLY A 133 1.37 19.09 -5.85
N TRP A 134 0.30 19.66 -6.41
CA TRP A 134 0.32 20.52 -7.58
C TRP A 134 0.50 22.00 -7.21
N ALA A 135 1.57 22.64 -7.67
CA ALA A 135 1.72 24.09 -7.57
C ALA A 135 1.16 24.83 -8.79
N GLU A 136 1.62 24.46 -9.99
CA GLU A 136 1.25 25.14 -11.24
C GLU A 136 1.32 24.18 -12.42
N ASN A 137 0.52 24.44 -13.45
CA ASN A 137 0.60 23.72 -14.73
C ASN A 137 1.82 24.17 -15.52
N LYS A 138 2.45 23.22 -16.20
CA LYS A 138 3.41 23.49 -17.27
C LYS A 138 2.70 23.46 -18.62
N TYR A 139 3.05 24.41 -19.47
CA TYR A 139 2.51 24.56 -20.79
C TYR A 139 3.59 24.43 -21.85
N ASP A 140 3.32 23.71 -22.92
CA ASP A 140 4.27 23.54 -24.01
C ASP A 140 4.36 24.82 -24.86
N ASN A 141 5.16 24.80 -25.93
CA ASN A 141 5.29 25.95 -26.84
C ASN A 141 3.98 26.31 -27.59
N GLU A 142 2.94 25.48 -27.47
CA GLU A 142 1.61 25.65 -28.06
C GLU A 142 0.55 25.97 -26.98
N ASN A 143 1.00 26.28 -25.76
CA ASN A 143 0.17 26.57 -24.59
C ASN A 143 -0.79 25.44 -24.19
N ARG A 144 -0.43 24.19 -24.49
CA ARG A 144 -1.17 23.01 -24.01
C ARG A 144 -0.61 22.59 -22.65
N PRO A 145 -1.46 22.33 -21.64
CA PRO A 145 -0.99 21.77 -20.39
C PRO A 145 -0.35 20.42 -20.69
N TYR A 146 0.95 20.34 -20.47
CA TYR A 146 1.71 19.11 -20.67
C TYR A 146 2.35 18.68 -19.38
N GLY A 147 1.98 19.28 -18.23
CA GLY A 147 2.58 18.95 -16.96
C GLY A 147 2.26 19.82 -15.78
N TYR A 148 3.05 19.62 -14.72
CA TYR A 148 2.96 20.39 -13.48
C TYR A 148 4.31 20.58 -12.81
N ILE A 149 4.36 21.56 -11.91
CA ILE A 149 5.42 21.73 -10.92
C ILE A 149 4.91 21.24 -9.58
N TRP A 150 5.72 20.42 -8.90
CA TRP A 150 5.42 20.01 -7.54
C TRP A 150 5.44 21.21 -6.60
N GLY A 151 4.47 21.28 -5.71
CA GLY A 151 4.52 22.17 -4.56
C GLY A 151 3.35 21.95 -3.61
N GLY A 152 3.27 22.80 -2.59
CA GLY A 152 2.41 22.55 -1.45
C GLY A 152 3.09 21.70 -0.39
N ASN A 153 2.30 21.03 0.43
CA ASN A 153 2.77 20.18 1.52
C ASN A 153 2.40 18.71 1.25
N ASN A 154 3.01 17.81 2.01
CA ASN A 154 2.83 16.36 1.93
C ASN A 154 1.81 15.85 2.97
N ARG A 155 0.79 16.66 3.30
CA ARG A 155 -0.15 16.36 4.40
C ARG A 155 -1.56 15.98 3.93
N ALA A 156 -1.84 16.11 2.65
CA ALA A 156 -3.14 15.75 2.10
C ALA A 156 -3.06 14.36 1.47
N TRP A 157 -3.98 13.49 1.87
CA TRP A 157 -4.25 12.22 1.18
C TRP A 157 -4.87 12.50 -0.18
N ARG A 158 -4.38 11.80 -1.20
CA ARG A 158 -4.92 11.84 -2.56
C ARG A 158 -5.02 10.44 -3.13
N TRP A 159 -5.94 10.29 -4.06
CA TRP A 159 -6.27 9.03 -4.69
C TRP A 159 -6.43 9.21 -6.19
N CYS A 160 -5.89 8.28 -6.97
CA CYS A 160 -6.18 8.12 -8.39
C CYS A 160 -6.53 6.66 -8.68
N THR A 161 -7.03 6.41 -9.89
CA THR A 161 -7.09 5.06 -10.46
C THR A 161 -5.99 4.91 -11.52
N ASN A 162 -5.63 3.68 -11.84
CA ASN A 162 -4.77 3.36 -12.98
C ASN A 162 -4.92 1.87 -13.32
N LYS A 163 -4.24 1.37 -14.35
CA LYS A 163 -4.18 -0.04 -14.70
C LYS A 163 -2.77 -0.59 -14.49
N ILE A 164 -2.67 -1.78 -13.91
CA ILE A 164 -1.39 -2.47 -13.81
C ILE A 164 -1.10 -3.10 -15.17
N GLU A 165 -0.04 -2.65 -15.83
CA GLU A 165 0.25 -3.10 -17.20
C GLU A 165 1.36 -4.13 -17.29
N TRP A 166 2.23 -4.13 -16.28
CA TRP A 166 3.48 -4.87 -16.33
C TRP A 166 3.95 -5.30 -14.95
N ALA A 167 4.66 -6.42 -14.89
CA ALA A 167 5.38 -6.88 -13.71
C ALA A 167 6.78 -7.37 -14.07
N GLU A 168 7.72 -7.24 -13.14
CA GLU A 168 9.09 -7.80 -13.24
C GLU A 168 9.47 -8.42 -11.90
N ASP A 169 10.12 -9.59 -11.91
CA ASP A 169 10.54 -10.25 -10.67
C ASP A 169 11.79 -9.64 -10.04
N ALA A 170 12.56 -8.88 -10.82
CA ALA A 170 13.78 -8.25 -10.33
C ALA A 170 14.08 -6.94 -11.08
N ASN A 171 13.99 -5.83 -10.37
CA ASN A 171 14.38 -4.52 -10.85
C ASN A 171 15.17 -3.76 -9.78
N THR A 172 16.37 -3.30 -10.15
CA THR A 172 17.28 -2.61 -9.24
C THR A 172 17.19 -1.10 -9.37
N LEU A 173 16.88 -0.42 -8.27
CA LEU A 173 16.85 1.03 -8.17
C LEU A 173 17.46 1.48 -6.84
N ALA A 174 18.32 2.51 -6.89
CA ALA A 174 18.98 3.08 -5.70
C ALA A 174 19.70 2.03 -4.80
N GLY A 175 20.19 0.94 -5.39
CA GLY A 175 20.88 -0.14 -4.67
C GLY A 175 19.97 -1.25 -4.12
N TYR A 176 18.66 -1.14 -4.29
CA TYR A 176 17.68 -2.16 -3.87
C TYR A 176 17.14 -2.93 -5.06
N THR A 177 17.06 -4.26 -4.96
CA THR A 177 16.50 -5.13 -6.00
C THR A 177 15.16 -5.67 -5.52
N SER A 178 14.08 -5.31 -6.22
CA SER A 178 12.72 -5.70 -5.86
C SER A 178 11.98 -6.28 -7.05
N ALA A 179 11.06 -7.22 -6.80
CA ALA A 179 9.97 -7.45 -7.74
C ALA A 179 9.09 -6.20 -7.80
N ILE A 180 8.58 -5.87 -8.99
CA ILE A 180 7.79 -4.66 -9.21
C ILE A 180 6.57 -4.90 -10.07
N VAL A 181 5.59 -4.04 -9.89
CA VAL A 181 4.49 -3.78 -10.81
C VAL A 181 4.64 -2.37 -11.37
N ARG A 182 4.16 -2.16 -12.59
CA ARG A 182 4.14 -0.85 -13.24
C ARG A 182 2.76 -0.52 -13.76
N ALA A 183 2.50 0.76 -13.76
CA ALA A 183 1.39 1.42 -14.41
C ALA A 183 1.94 2.65 -15.11
N ASP A 184 1.22 3.15 -16.08
CA ASP A 184 1.57 4.34 -16.81
C ASP A 184 0.40 5.30 -16.89
N PHE A 185 0.71 6.54 -17.24
CA PHE A 185 -0.31 7.55 -17.48
C PHE A 185 -0.61 7.59 -18.96
N ASP A 186 -1.73 6.99 -19.33
CA ASP A 186 -2.21 6.84 -20.70
C ASP A 186 -2.83 8.12 -21.27
N GLY A 187 -3.19 9.06 -20.39
CA GLY A 187 -3.76 10.33 -20.79
C GLY A 187 -5.27 10.31 -20.98
N ILE A 188 -5.83 11.51 -21.14
CA ILE A 188 -7.26 11.77 -20.95
C ILE A 188 -8.09 11.23 -22.11
N GLY A 189 -9.00 10.29 -21.82
CA GLY A 189 -10.09 9.91 -22.73
C GLY A 189 -9.61 9.34 -24.07
N ILE A 190 -8.40 8.81 -24.12
CA ILE A 190 -7.88 8.13 -25.30
C ILE A 190 -8.38 6.69 -25.24
N GLU A 191 -9.53 6.43 -25.86
CA GLU A 191 -10.08 5.07 -25.91
C GLU A 191 -9.04 4.08 -26.47
N GLY A 192 -8.90 2.93 -25.81
CA GLY A 192 -8.02 1.84 -26.24
C GLY A 192 -6.58 1.91 -25.72
N THR A 193 -6.22 2.87 -24.87
CA THR A 193 -4.87 2.95 -24.27
C THR A 193 -4.73 2.24 -22.93
N GLY A 194 -5.80 2.14 -22.14
CA GLY A 194 -5.71 1.65 -20.74
C GLY A 194 -6.17 2.66 -19.70
N TYR A 195 -6.46 3.89 -20.14
CA TYR A 195 -6.98 5.02 -19.36
C TYR A 195 -8.11 4.61 -18.39
N THR A 196 -8.08 5.23 -17.20
CA THR A 196 -9.13 5.12 -16.18
C THR A 196 -9.74 6.48 -15.85
N ASP A 197 -11.01 6.54 -15.45
CA ASP A 197 -11.74 7.80 -15.25
C ASP A 197 -11.07 8.79 -14.28
N TYR A 198 -10.28 8.28 -13.32
CA TYR A 198 -9.55 9.06 -12.31
C TYR A 198 -8.04 8.85 -12.41
N GLU A 199 -7.52 8.69 -13.61
CA GLU A 199 -6.12 8.40 -13.87
C GLU A 199 -5.15 9.35 -13.15
N GLY A 200 -4.05 8.84 -12.60
CA GLY A 200 -3.04 9.71 -12.01
C GLY A 200 -1.68 9.06 -11.88
N VAL A 201 -0.72 9.85 -11.39
CA VAL A 201 0.68 9.44 -11.21
C VAL A 201 1.20 9.80 -9.83
N CYS A 202 2.18 9.02 -9.37
CA CYS A 202 2.89 9.28 -8.13
C CYS A 202 3.68 10.59 -8.19
N ALA A 203 3.66 11.36 -7.10
CA ALA A 203 4.39 12.60 -6.93
C ALA A 203 5.61 12.44 -6.02
N MET A 204 6.46 13.46 -5.94
CA MET A 204 7.57 13.46 -5.00
C MET A 204 7.03 13.24 -3.58
N TYR A 205 7.75 12.46 -2.78
CA TYR A 205 7.33 12.01 -1.45
C TYR A 205 6.15 11.02 -1.41
N ASP A 206 5.74 10.45 -2.55
CA ASP A 206 4.81 9.31 -2.55
C ASP A 206 5.51 7.95 -2.33
N SER A 207 6.82 7.90 -2.07
CA SER A 207 7.48 6.66 -1.68
C SER A 207 6.78 6.04 -0.46
N GLY A 208 6.36 4.79 -0.55
CA GLY A 208 5.54 4.10 0.46
C GLY A 208 4.03 4.19 0.26
N SER A 209 3.55 4.90 -0.77
CA SER A 209 2.13 4.96 -1.15
C SER A 209 1.62 3.61 -1.62
N GLY A 210 0.32 3.37 -1.49
CA GLY A 210 -0.27 2.06 -1.74
C GLY A 210 -0.96 1.97 -3.08
N TRP A 211 -0.81 0.83 -3.74
CA TRP A 211 -1.58 0.43 -4.91
C TRP A 211 -2.50 -0.71 -4.48
N PHE A 212 -3.79 -0.58 -4.76
CA PHE A 212 -4.83 -1.46 -4.24
C PHE A 212 -5.70 -1.99 -5.37
N ILE A 213 -6.00 -3.28 -5.33
CA ILE A 213 -6.97 -3.92 -6.23
C ILE A 213 -8.14 -4.48 -5.43
N GLN A 214 -9.32 -4.52 -6.03
CA GLN A 214 -10.50 -5.10 -5.43
C GLN A 214 -10.58 -6.59 -5.74
N VAL A 215 -10.64 -7.43 -4.71
CA VAL A 215 -10.76 -8.89 -4.80
C VAL A 215 -12.05 -9.29 -4.10
N GLY A 216 -13.09 -9.58 -4.88
CA GLY A 216 -14.44 -9.73 -4.34
C GLY A 216 -14.90 -8.40 -3.72
N ASN A 217 -15.21 -8.41 -2.42
CA ASN A 217 -15.65 -7.22 -1.69
C ASN A 217 -14.53 -6.56 -0.85
N GLU A 218 -13.28 -6.99 -1.03
CA GLU A 218 -12.16 -6.54 -0.19
C GLU A 218 -11.07 -5.88 -1.03
N TRP A 219 -10.52 -4.79 -0.51
CA TRP A 219 -9.35 -4.14 -1.10
C TRP A 219 -8.07 -4.83 -0.60
N LYS A 220 -7.18 -5.19 -1.53
CA LYS A 220 -5.88 -5.80 -1.24
C LYS A 220 -4.76 -4.91 -1.73
N LEU A 221 -3.71 -4.77 -0.93
CA LEU A 221 -2.50 -4.03 -1.31
C LEU A 221 -1.66 -4.88 -2.26
N VAL A 222 -1.48 -4.40 -3.49
CA VAL A 222 -0.72 -5.09 -4.55
C VAL A 222 0.63 -4.45 -4.82
N GLY A 223 0.79 -3.16 -4.51
CA GLY A 223 2.02 -2.41 -4.75
C GLY A 223 2.32 -1.39 -3.67
N VAL A 224 3.60 -1.14 -3.43
CA VAL A 224 4.07 0.00 -2.63
C VAL A 224 4.96 0.88 -3.49
N THR A 225 4.51 2.10 -3.83
CA THR A 225 5.24 3.05 -4.68
C THR A 225 6.66 3.22 -4.16
N ARG A 226 7.66 3.00 -5.02
CA ARG A 226 9.07 3.09 -4.62
C ARG A 226 9.83 4.22 -5.29
N SER A 227 9.30 4.77 -6.36
CA SER A 227 10.00 5.81 -7.09
C SER A 227 9.06 6.62 -7.97
N VAL A 228 9.38 7.92 -8.05
CA VAL A 228 8.95 8.76 -9.16
C VAL A 228 10.01 8.87 -10.24
N ALA A 229 11.16 8.23 -10.09
CA ALA A 229 12.20 8.14 -11.12
C ALA A 229 12.17 6.75 -11.77
N HIS A 230 12.24 6.71 -13.10
CA HIS A 230 12.37 5.49 -13.87
C HIS A 230 13.46 5.64 -14.92
N PHE A 231 14.18 4.55 -15.18
CA PHE A 231 15.22 4.52 -16.21
C PHE A 231 14.61 4.10 -17.53
N TYR A 232 14.65 4.97 -18.53
CA TYR A 232 14.15 4.69 -19.87
C TYR A 232 15.12 5.26 -20.90
N ASP A 233 15.50 4.44 -21.88
CA ASP A 233 16.41 4.84 -22.96
C ASP A 233 17.74 5.46 -22.45
N GLY A 234 18.38 4.79 -21.48
CA GLY A 234 19.66 5.27 -20.95
C GLY A 234 19.57 6.53 -20.07
N GLN A 235 18.36 7.07 -19.82
CA GLN A 235 18.16 8.32 -19.08
C GLN A 235 17.27 8.13 -17.86
N ASN A 236 17.59 8.87 -16.78
CA ASN A 236 16.69 9.03 -15.65
C ASN A 236 15.55 9.96 -16.06
N ARG A 237 14.37 9.37 -16.21
CA ARG A 237 13.11 10.09 -16.36
C ARG A 237 12.42 10.11 -15.00
N TYR A 238 11.56 11.10 -14.81
CA TYR A 238 10.72 11.18 -13.63
C TYR A 238 9.26 11.03 -14.09
N SER A 239 8.37 10.47 -13.26
CA SER A 239 6.90 10.56 -13.29
C SER A 239 6.46 12.01 -12.98
N LEU A 240 7.19 12.92 -13.61
CA LEU A 240 7.00 14.32 -13.70
C LEU A 240 6.75 14.55 -15.16
N PHE A 241 5.75 15.34 -15.44
CA PHE A 241 5.84 16.15 -16.63
C PHE A 241 6.99 17.18 -16.49
N ALA A 242 8.16 16.73 -16.96
CA ALA A 242 9.44 17.39 -17.25
C ALA A 242 10.34 17.90 -16.10
N ASN A 243 11.63 17.51 -16.15
CA ASN A 243 12.77 18.23 -15.56
C ASN A 243 13.32 19.27 -16.59
N PRO A 244 13.67 20.52 -16.20
CA PRO A 244 13.84 21.68 -17.10
C PRO A 244 15.15 21.75 -17.92
N GLY A 245 15.89 20.64 -18.07
CA GLY A 245 17.24 20.66 -18.66
C GLY A 245 17.34 20.52 -20.18
N SER A 246 16.27 20.15 -20.88
CA SER A 246 16.26 20.02 -22.34
C SER A 246 15.00 20.68 -22.91
N LYS A 247 15.20 21.63 -23.83
CA LYS A 247 14.10 22.17 -24.62
C LYS A 247 13.44 21.00 -25.35
N PRO A 248 12.12 20.78 -25.23
CA PRO A 248 11.43 19.86 -26.12
C PRO A 248 11.50 20.46 -27.53
N ASN A 249 12.39 19.92 -28.37
CA ASN A 249 12.35 20.22 -29.79
C ASN A 249 11.22 19.39 -30.42
N ARG A 250 10.01 19.95 -30.35
CA ARG A 250 8.81 19.89 -31.23
C ARG A 250 8.56 18.75 -32.24
N GLN A 251 9.19 17.59 -32.14
CA GLN A 251 9.10 16.50 -33.13
C GLN A 251 8.99 15.09 -32.55
N ASP A 252 8.55 14.94 -31.29
CA ASP A 252 8.22 13.61 -30.76
C ASP A 252 6.70 13.50 -30.46
N PRO A 253 5.91 12.89 -31.37
CA PRO A 253 4.50 12.60 -31.14
C PRO A 253 4.25 11.46 -30.12
N TYR A 254 5.31 10.90 -29.51
CA TYR A 254 5.23 9.81 -28.53
C TYR A 254 6.06 10.12 -27.29
N LEU A 255 5.71 11.17 -26.53
CA LEU A 255 6.14 11.21 -25.14
C LEU A 255 5.61 9.92 -24.49
N PRO A 256 6.47 8.96 -24.09
CA PRO A 256 5.99 7.69 -23.59
C PRO A 256 5.15 7.98 -22.34
N ALA A 257 4.01 7.28 -22.24
CA ALA A 257 3.13 7.30 -21.08
C ALA A 257 3.97 7.33 -19.78
N GLN A 258 3.56 8.18 -18.82
CA GLN A 258 4.40 8.40 -17.64
C GLN A 258 4.36 7.20 -16.73
N ARG A 259 5.43 6.41 -16.75
CA ARG A 259 5.52 5.20 -15.94
C ARG A 259 5.70 5.56 -14.48
N MET A 260 5.02 4.81 -13.63
CA MET A 260 5.27 4.71 -12.20
C MET A 260 5.51 3.24 -11.85
N ASP A 261 6.30 2.99 -10.81
CA ASP A 261 6.54 1.65 -10.33
C ASP A 261 6.42 1.52 -8.81
N ALA A 262 6.05 0.32 -8.41
CA ALA A 262 5.82 -0.05 -7.03
C ALA A 262 6.43 -1.42 -6.76
N VAL A 263 6.91 -1.64 -5.54
CA VAL A 263 7.30 -2.98 -5.08
C VAL A 263 6.08 -3.90 -5.14
N ARG A 264 6.18 -5.01 -5.88
CA ARG A 264 5.12 -6.00 -6.09
C ARG A 264 4.88 -6.79 -4.81
N VAL A 265 3.77 -6.52 -4.13
CA VAL A 265 3.47 -7.09 -2.80
C VAL A 265 3.23 -8.60 -2.85
N SER A 266 2.62 -9.10 -3.93
CA SER A 266 2.31 -10.53 -4.11
C SER A 266 3.55 -11.43 -3.99
N THR A 267 4.69 -11.01 -4.53
CA THR A 267 5.98 -11.73 -4.39
C THR A 267 6.46 -11.85 -2.95
N TYR A 268 6.07 -10.92 -2.08
CA TYR A 268 6.47 -10.88 -0.66
C TYR A 268 5.37 -11.31 0.30
N ALA A 269 4.17 -11.62 -0.18
CA ALA A 269 3.00 -11.83 0.67
C ALA A 269 3.22 -12.96 1.69
N GLY A 270 3.83 -14.08 1.30
CA GLY A 270 4.18 -15.16 2.23
C GLY A 270 5.11 -14.73 3.37
N TRP A 271 6.08 -13.85 3.09
CA TRP A 271 6.99 -13.29 4.10
C TRP A 271 6.31 -12.24 4.98
N ILE A 272 5.45 -11.41 4.39
CA ILE A 272 4.66 -10.41 5.13
C ILE A 272 3.76 -11.13 6.13
N ASN A 273 2.99 -12.12 5.65
CA ASN A 273 2.05 -12.88 6.45
C ASN A 273 2.78 -13.70 7.53
N SER A 274 3.96 -14.26 7.23
CA SER A 274 4.74 -14.96 8.27
C SER A 274 5.12 -14.03 9.41
N ILE A 275 5.60 -12.82 9.12
CA ILE A 275 5.97 -11.83 10.15
C ILE A 275 4.74 -11.42 10.98
N ILE A 276 3.63 -11.13 10.33
CA ILE A 276 2.40 -10.70 11.03
C ILE A 276 1.88 -11.84 11.91
N SER A 277 1.86 -13.07 11.40
CA SER A 277 1.41 -14.24 12.16
C SER A 277 2.27 -14.55 13.39
N GLU A 278 3.59 -14.33 13.32
CA GLU A 278 4.51 -14.49 14.47
C GLU A 278 4.14 -13.53 15.61
N ASP A 279 3.65 -12.33 15.30
CA ASP A 279 3.27 -11.31 16.26
C ASP A 279 1.91 -11.57 16.92
N CYS A 280 1.05 -12.36 16.28
CA CYS A 280 -0.24 -12.76 16.84
C CYS A 280 -0.11 -13.74 18.01
N GLY A 281 1.10 -14.26 18.30
CA GLY A 281 1.33 -15.21 19.39
C GLY A 281 0.73 -16.60 19.16
N GLY A 282 0.24 -16.89 17.95
CA GLY A 282 -0.38 -18.16 17.59
C GLY A 282 -1.73 -18.36 18.27
N ILE A 283 -2.72 -17.53 17.96
CA ILE A 283 -4.10 -17.81 18.37
C ILE A 283 -4.55 -19.08 17.62
N ASP A 284 -4.83 -20.13 18.38
CA ASP A 284 -5.30 -21.40 17.81
C ASP A 284 -6.59 -21.15 17.01
N GLY A 285 -6.57 -21.40 15.71
CA GLY A 285 -7.69 -21.14 14.81
C GLY A 285 -7.64 -19.82 14.03
N ASP A 286 -6.62 -18.98 14.22
CA ASP A 286 -6.29 -17.89 13.28
C ASP A 286 -5.49 -18.48 12.10
N LEU A 287 -6.20 -18.75 11.01
CA LEU A 287 -5.73 -19.42 9.81
C LEU A 287 -5.43 -18.47 8.65
N ASN A 288 -5.92 -17.22 8.69
CA ASN A 288 -5.68 -16.22 7.66
C ASN A 288 -4.80 -15.04 8.12
N GLY A 289 -4.36 -15.01 9.38
CA GLY A 289 -3.30 -14.14 9.90
C GLY A 289 -3.63 -12.71 10.38
N PRO A 290 -4.89 -12.25 10.54
CA PRO A 290 -5.20 -10.91 11.05
C PRO A 290 -5.11 -10.80 12.58
N CYS A 291 -4.61 -11.81 13.30
CA CYS A 291 -4.57 -11.87 14.77
C CYS A 291 -5.95 -11.90 15.42
N SER A 292 -6.92 -12.52 14.75
CA SER A 292 -8.29 -12.76 15.22
C SER A 292 -8.84 -14.02 14.59
N VAL A 293 -9.76 -14.70 15.27
CA VAL A 293 -10.47 -15.84 14.70
C VAL A 293 -11.88 -15.43 14.25
N ASP A 294 -12.13 -15.47 12.95
CA ASP A 294 -13.40 -15.06 12.35
C ASP A 294 -13.91 -16.02 11.26
N MET A 295 -14.88 -15.55 10.46
CA MET A 295 -15.47 -16.37 9.40
C MET A 295 -14.51 -16.64 8.23
N GLY A 296 -13.53 -15.77 8.01
CA GLY A 296 -12.45 -15.98 7.05
C GLY A 296 -11.57 -17.16 7.44
N ASP A 297 -11.23 -17.27 8.72
CA ASP A 297 -10.53 -18.44 9.25
C ASP A 297 -11.36 -19.72 9.11
N PHE A 298 -12.67 -19.61 9.34
CA PHE A 298 -13.56 -20.77 9.26
C PHE A 298 -13.63 -21.27 7.82
N ALA A 299 -13.64 -20.36 6.86
CA ALA A 299 -13.57 -20.69 5.44
C ALA A 299 -12.24 -21.39 5.08
N GLN A 300 -11.11 -21.02 5.70
CA GLN A 300 -9.84 -21.72 5.49
C GLN A 300 -9.86 -23.12 6.09
N LEU A 301 -10.39 -23.29 7.30
CA LEU A 301 -10.58 -24.60 7.94
C LEU A 301 -11.47 -25.49 7.08
N ALA A 302 -12.59 -24.96 6.59
CA ALA A 302 -13.55 -25.69 5.76
C ALA A 302 -12.94 -26.23 4.46
N LYS A 303 -12.00 -25.49 3.83
CA LYS A 303 -11.25 -25.97 2.65
C LYS A 303 -10.36 -27.17 2.95
N LYS A 304 -10.03 -27.40 4.23
CA LYS A 304 -9.20 -28.51 4.72
C LYS A 304 -10.01 -29.56 5.48
N TRP A 305 -11.35 -29.47 5.47
CA TRP A 305 -12.22 -30.36 6.24
C TRP A 305 -11.95 -31.84 5.92
N LEU A 306 -11.76 -32.65 6.97
CA LEU A 306 -11.42 -34.09 6.90
C LEU A 306 -10.10 -34.42 6.21
N VAL A 307 -9.22 -33.44 5.99
CA VAL A 307 -7.84 -33.72 5.57
C VAL A 307 -7.11 -34.45 6.71
N THR A 308 -6.34 -35.47 6.34
CA THR A 308 -5.56 -36.31 7.26
C THR A 308 -4.06 -36.23 6.93
N GLY A 309 -3.21 -36.72 7.83
CA GLY A 309 -1.76 -36.68 7.61
C GLY A 309 -1.19 -35.28 7.81
N CYS A 310 -1.88 -34.46 8.61
CA CYS A 310 -1.37 -33.19 9.07
C CYS A 310 -0.20 -33.44 10.01
N ALA A 311 0.90 -32.75 9.78
CA ALA A 311 2.15 -32.94 10.50
C ALA A 311 2.99 -31.67 10.44
N MET A 312 4.04 -31.62 11.25
CA MET A 312 4.97 -30.49 11.23
C MET A 312 5.53 -30.19 9.82
N SER A 313 5.74 -31.22 8.99
CA SER A 313 6.26 -31.07 7.62
C SER A 313 5.31 -30.37 6.64
N ASN A 314 4.00 -30.31 6.93
CA ASN A 314 3.01 -29.57 6.15
C ASN A 314 2.34 -28.46 6.97
N ASN A 315 3.03 -28.00 8.02
CA ASN A 315 2.54 -27.00 8.95
C ASN A 315 1.14 -27.34 9.49
N PHE A 316 0.92 -28.60 9.90
CA PHE A 316 -0.38 -29.09 10.38
C PHE A 316 -1.51 -28.74 9.41
N CYS A 317 -1.32 -29.09 8.14
CA CYS A 317 -2.23 -28.76 7.03
C CYS A 317 -2.47 -27.25 6.80
N GLY A 318 -1.42 -26.45 6.99
CA GLY A 318 -1.51 -24.99 6.92
C GLY A 318 -2.23 -24.37 8.12
N GLY A 319 -2.09 -24.97 9.30
CA GLY A 319 -2.70 -24.55 10.56
C GLY A 319 -4.09 -25.10 10.83
N ALA A 320 -4.75 -25.70 9.83
CA ALA A 320 -6.13 -26.17 9.96
C ALA A 320 -6.32 -27.34 10.95
N ASP A 321 -5.27 -28.14 11.18
CA ASP A 321 -5.20 -29.10 12.30
C ASP A 321 -4.70 -28.34 13.54
N VAL A 322 -5.63 -27.63 14.16
CA VAL A 322 -5.39 -26.71 15.28
C VAL A 322 -4.92 -27.48 16.51
N ASN A 323 -5.51 -28.65 16.76
CA ASN A 323 -5.15 -29.47 17.93
C ASN A 323 -3.90 -30.35 17.70
N ARG A 324 -3.41 -30.41 16.46
CA ARG A 324 -2.21 -31.14 16.02
C ARG A 324 -2.34 -32.66 16.19
N ASP A 325 -3.53 -33.21 16.04
CA ASP A 325 -3.82 -34.65 16.15
C ASP A 325 -3.72 -35.42 14.82
N ALA A 326 -3.26 -34.74 13.76
CA ALA A 326 -3.08 -35.21 12.40
C ALA A 326 -4.36 -35.26 11.53
N TYR A 327 -5.49 -34.73 12.03
CA TYR A 327 -6.78 -34.72 11.34
C TYR A 327 -7.49 -33.39 11.48
N VAL A 328 -7.94 -32.78 10.38
CA VAL A 328 -8.84 -31.62 10.44
C VAL A 328 -10.28 -32.09 10.65
N ASN A 329 -10.80 -31.93 11.88
CA ASN A 329 -12.08 -32.47 12.30
C ASN A 329 -12.84 -31.54 13.28
N LEU A 330 -13.91 -32.05 13.92
CA LEU A 330 -14.75 -31.26 14.82
C LEU A 330 -14.00 -30.70 16.04
N LYS A 331 -12.89 -31.32 16.46
CA LYS A 331 -12.07 -30.80 17.54
C LYS A 331 -11.37 -29.49 17.15
N ASP A 332 -10.95 -29.35 15.90
CA ASP A 332 -10.34 -28.12 15.41
C ASP A 332 -11.36 -27.00 15.32
N VAL A 333 -12.58 -27.31 14.84
CA VAL A 333 -13.71 -26.38 14.88
C VAL A 333 -14.02 -25.97 16.32
N TYR A 334 -13.98 -26.89 17.27
CA TYR A 334 -14.20 -26.58 18.68
C TYR A 334 -13.14 -25.62 19.25
N LEU A 335 -11.85 -25.86 18.97
CA LEU A 335 -10.77 -24.95 19.40
C LEU A 335 -10.90 -23.57 18.75
N MET A 336 -11.21 -23.56 17.45
CA MET A 336 -11.51 -22.33 16.74
C MET A 336 -12.70 -21.58 17.34
N CYS A 337 -13.76 -22.29 17.75
CA CYS A 337 -14.92 -21.71 18.40
C CYS A 337 -14.61 -21.14 19.79
N ILE A 338 -13.68 -21.74 20.55
CA ILE A 338 -13.21 -21.19 21.83
C ILE A 338 -12.60 -19.82 21.60
N ASN A 339 -11.80 -19.69 20.55
CA ASN A 339 -11.14 -18.44 20.21
C ASN A 339 -12.02 -17.56 19.30
N TRP A 340 -13.30 -17.88 19.09
CA TRP A 340 -14.15 -17.17 18.11
C TRP A 340 -14.36 -15.71 18.51
N LEU A 341 -14.02 -14.80 17.60
CA LEU A 341 -13.94 -13.36 17.85
C LEU A 341 -12.95 -12.99 18.97
N GLU A 342 -12.13 -13.92 19.45
CA GLU A 342 -10.92 -13.56 20.17
C GLU A 342 -9.99 -12.89 19.16
N SER A 343 -9.71 -11.63 19.43
CA SER A 343 -8.52 -10.98 18.96
C SER A 343 -7.47 -11.07 20.06
N SER A 344 -6.21 -10.95 19.68
CA SER A 344 -5.08 -10.74 20.63
C SER A 344 -5.27 -9.55 21.60
N GLU A 345 -6.38 -8.80 21.53
CA GLU A 345 -6.76 -7.73 22.45
C GLU A 345 -7.38 -8.25 23.77
N ASN A 346 -7.95 -9.46 23.81
CA ASN A 346 -8.69 -9.97 24.98
C ASN A 346 -7.86 -10.82 25.96
N GLN A 347 -6.58 -11.09 25.69
CA GLN A 347 -5.78 -11.96 26.56
C GLN A 347 -5.18 -11.28 27.80
N PHE A 348 -5.53 -10.01 28.09
CA PHE A 348 -5.12 -9.37 29.33
C PHE A 348 -6.29 -8.90 30.20
N ILE A 349 -6.34 -9.54 31.38
CA ILE A 349 -7.01 -9.17 32.65
C ILE A 349 -8.45 -9.70 32.85
N ILE A 350 -8.54 -10.95 33.31
CA ILE A 350 -9.46 -11.26 34.41
C ILE A 350 -8.61 -11.33 35.68
N PRO A 351 -8.73 -10.39 36.63
CA PRO A 351 -8.19 -10.61 37.96
C PRO A 351 -9.07 -11.69 38.59
N VAL A 352 -8.52 -12.87 38.81
CA VAL A 352 -9.19 -13.89 39.63
C VAL A 352 -9.24 -13.35 41.07
N PRO A 353 -10.39 -13.45 41.78
CA PRO A 353 -10.52 -13.00 43.17
C PRO A 353 -9.48 -13.60 44.13
#